data_AF-A0A7Y2YUL3-F1
#
_entry.id   AF-A0A7Y2YUL3-F1
#
_cell.length_a   1.000
_cell.length_b   1.000
_cell.length_c   1.000
_cell.angle_alpha   90.00
_cell.angle_beta   90.00
_cell.angle_gamma   90.00
#
_symmetry.space_group_name_H-M   'P 1'
#
loop_
_entity.id
_entity.type
_entity.pdbx_description
1 polymer ?
#
loop_
_entity_poly.entity_id
_entity_poly.type
_entity_poly.pdbx_seq_one_letter_code
_entity_poly.pdbx_strand_id
1 'polypeptide(L)'
;MQHLRELARMFYPLGNAEQSRWAALLSLPEEDYVAALGEEAANRGLEQQVLDDAVAWTDHDGEQLMLLFRVSNPRDLSAVRGVYDTIAANEAPLAYTFVNQIPDGPGTWDIFHMSRLTYLAHCNRVSGPGSKDDA
;
A
#
# COMPACT_ATOMS: atom_id res chain seq x y z
N MET A 1 -0.12 -7.40 18.61
CA MET A 1 -1.31 -8.23 18.26
C MET A 1 -2.57 -7.43 17.89
N GLN A 2 -2.99 -6.40 18.64
CA GLN A 2 -4.17 -5.59 18.27
C GLN A 2 -3.96 -4.81 16.95
N HIS A 3 -2.85 -4.06 16.83
CA HIS A 3 -2.50 -3.31 15.62
C HIS A 3 -2.48 -4.22 14.38
N LEU A 4 -1.87 -5.40 14.47
CA LEU A 4 -1.81 -6.34 13.34
C LEU A 4 -3.20 -6.72 12.80
N ARG A 5 -4.19 -6.91 13.68
CA ARG A 5 -5.57 -7.22 13.25
C ARG A 5 -6.27 -6.04 12.59
N GLU A 6 -5.99 -4.83 13.06
CA GLU A 6 -6.52 -3.59 12.48
C GLU A 6 -5.90 -3.35 11.11
N LEU A 7 -4.57 -3.48 11.00
CA LEU A 7 -3.83 -3.36 9.75
C LEU A 7 -4.26 -4.41 8.71
N ALA A 8 -4.51 -5.67 9.12
CA ALA A 8 -4.98 -6.72 8.22
C ALA A 8 -6.35 -6.41 7.57
N ARG A 9 -7.12 -5.49 8.15
CA ARG A 9 -8.44 -5.05 7.66
C ARG A 9 -8.41 -3.67 7.00
N MET A 10 -7.26 -3.01 6.97
CA MET A 10 -7.08 -1.63 6.53
C MET A 10 -7.60 -1.36 5.12
N PHE A 11 -7.62 -2.38 4.25
CA PHE A 11 -8.08 -2.28 2.86
C PHE A 11 -9.25 -3.23 2.53
N TYR A 12 -9.95 -3.78 3.53
CA TYR A 12 -10.98 -4.83 3.33
C TYR A 12 -12.29 -4.60 4.11
N PRO A 13 -13.41 -4.41 3.40
CA PRO A 13 -13.57 -3.56 2.22
C PRO A 13 -13.62 -2.08 2.63
N LEU A 14 -13.05 -1.20 1.80
CA LEU A 14 -13.11 0.25 1.99
C LEU A 14 -14.50 0.81 1.67
N GLY A 15 -14.99 1.72 2.51
CA GLY A 15 -16.15 2.56 2.17
C GLY A 15 -15.80 3.67 1.17
N ASN A 16 -16.79 4.28 0.52
CA ASN A 16 -16.58 5.28 -0.54
C ASN A 16 -15.63 6.43 -0.11
N ALA A 17 -15.82 6.97 1.09
CA ALA A 17 -14.98 8.06 1.59
C ALA A 17 -13.51 7.63 1.76
N GLU A 18 -13.27 6.38 2.19
CA GLU A 18 -11.92 5.83 2.34
C GLU A 18 -11.29 5.54 0.98
N GLN A 19 -12.07 5.03 0.02
CA GLN A 19 -11.59 4.83 -1.35
C GLN A 19 -11.11 6.14 -1.96
N SER A 20 -11.91 7.22 -1.90
CA SER A 20 -11.51 8.52 -2.43
C SER A 20 -10.27 9.08 -1.73
N ARG A 21 -10.16 8.93 -0.40
CA ARG A 21 -8.99 9.37 0.37
C ARG A 21 -7.73 8.62 -0.04
N TRP A 22 -7.80 7.30 -0.16
CA TRP A 22 -6.67 6.49 -0.60
C TRP A 22 -6.27 6.76 -2.05
N ALA A 23 -7.23 6.95 -2.95
CA ALA A 23 -6.91 7.32 -4.33
C ALA A 23 -6.17 8.67 -4.42
N ALA A 24 -6.59 9.65 -3.62
CA ALA A 24 -5.91 10.94 -3.55
C ALA A 24 -4.49 10.80 -2.99
N LEU A 25 -4.32 10.07 -1.88
CA LEU A 25 -3.01 9.82 -1.27
C LEU A 25 -2.05 9.09 -2.23
N LEU A 26 -2.51 8.05 -2.91
CA LEU A 26 -1.68 7.25 -3.83
C LEU A 26 -1.23 8.04 -5.06
N SER A 27 -2.00 9.06 -5.44
CA SER A 27 -1.71 9.91 -6.60
C SER A 27 -0.75 11.06 -6.29
N LEU A 28 -0.30 11.21 -5.04
CA LEU A 28 0.67 12.23 -4.64
C LEU A 28 2.07 11.95 -5.24
N PRO A 29 2.90 12.99 -5.43
CA PRO A 29 4.34 12.84 -5.65
C PRO A 29 5.00 11.95 -4.58
N GLU A 30 6.13 11.30 -4.89
CA GLU A 30 6.80 10.34 -3.98
C GLU A 30 7.05 10.90 -2.57
N GLU A 31 7.64 12.09 -2.46
CA GLU A 31 7.94 12.71 -1.17
C GLU A 31 6.66 12.97 -0.34
N ASP A 32 5.62 13.50 -0.98
CA ASP A 32 4.33 13.79 -0.35
C ASP A 32 3.56 12.51 0.02
N TYR A 33 3.65 11.47 -0.82
CA TYR A 33 3.07 10.16 -0.56
C TYR A 33 3.70 9.50 0.68
N VAL A 34 5.03 9.51 0.75
CA VAL A 34 5.77 8.94 1.89
C VAL A 34 5.48 9.73 3.16
N ALA A 35 5.41 11.06 3.09
CA ALA A 35 5.04 11.90 4.23
C ALA A 35 3.62 11.60 4.71
N ALA A 36 2.64 11.51 3.79
CA ALA A 36 1.26 11.19 4.13
C ALA A 36 1.11 9.78 4.76
N LEU A 37 1.85 8.78 4.28
CA LEU A 37 1.91 7.48 4.95
C LEU A 37 2.51 7.57 6.36
N GLY A 38 3.49 8.46 6.57
CA GLY A 38 4.09 8.68 7.89
C GLY A 38 3.08 9.25 8.87
N GLU A 39 2.25 10.19 8.43
CA GLU A 39 1.13 10.70 9.23
C GLU A 39 0.10 9.62 9.53
N GLU A 40 -0.22 8.75 8.56
CA GLU A 40 -1.11 7.60 8.77
C GLU A 40 -0.56 6.61 9.80
N ALA A 41 0.75 6.33 9.77
CA ALA A 41 1.41 5.49 10.76
C ALA A 41 1.34 6.12 12.16
N ALA A 42 1.70 7.41 12.26
CA ALA A 42 1.72 8.14 13.53
C ALA A 42 0.32 8.22 14.18
N ASN A 43 -0.73 8.44 13.38
CA ASN A 43 -2.12 8.44 13.84
C ASN A 43 -2.57 7.09 14.43
N ARG A 44 -1.82 6.01 14.15
CA ARG A 44 -2.04 4.65 14.67
C ARG A 44 -1.05 4.26 15.77
N GLY A 45 -0.20 5.19 16.21
CA GLY A 45 0.86 4.92 17.18
C GLY A 45 1.94 3.99 16.63
N LEU A 46 2.18 4.03 15.32
CA LEU A 46 3.22 3.27 14.63
C LEU A 46 4.33 4.20 14.16
N GLU A 47 5.52 3.64 14.02
CA GLU A 47 6.67 4.33 13.42
C GLU A 47 6.85 3.90 11.97
N GLN A 48 7.20 4.86 11.12
CA GLN A 48 7.47 4.63 9.71
C GLN A 48 8.98 4.59 9.44
N GLN A 49 9.41 3.57 8.70
CA GLN A 49 10.73 3.50 8.10
C GLN A 49 10.60 3.43 6.57
N VAL A 50 11.37 4.26 5.86
CA VAL A 50 11.49 4.18 4.41
C VAL A 50 12.59 3.19 4.07
N LEU A 51 12.26 2.18 3.27
CA LEU A 51 13.18 1.23 2.66
C LEU A 51 13.41 1.62 1.19
N ASP A 52 14.32 0.94 0.50
CA ASP A 52 14.66 1.28 -0.89
C ASP A 52 13.45 1.19 -1.84
N ASP A 53 12.58 0.20 -1.61
CA ASP A 53 11.48 -0.18 -2.49
C ASP A 53 10.13 -0.30 -1.76
N ALA A 54 10.10 0.02 -0.46
CA ALA A 54 8.90 -0.07 0.36
C ALA A 54 8.90 0.94 1.51
N VAL A 55 7.74 1.11 2.11
CA VAL A 55 7.59 1.73 3.42
C VAL A 55 7.25 0.64 4.44
N ALA A 56 7.99 0.58 5.54
CA ALA A 56 7.74 -0.32 6.65
C ALA A 56 7.07 0.42 7.81
N TRP A 57 6.03 -0.18 8.37
CA TRP A 57 5.42 0.30 9.62
C TRP A 57 5.75 -0.67 10.75
N THR A 58 6.23 -0.10 11.85
CA THR A 58 6.70 -0.81 13.04
C THR A 58 5.89 -0.37 14.25
N ASP A 59 5.77 -1.24 15.26
CA ASP A 59 5.24 -0.83 16.55
C ASP A 59 6.33 -0.29 17.48
N HIS A 60 5.91 0.15 18.67
CA HIS A 60 6.79 0.69 19.72
C HIS A 60 7.87 -0.28 20.22
N ASP A 61 7.72 -1.59 20.03
CA ASP A 61 8.73 -2.58 20.39
C ASP A 61 9.76 -2.78 19.25
N GLY A 62 9.59 -2.06 18.14
CA GLY A 62 10.39 -2.18 16.93
C GLY A 62 10.01 -3.39 16.07
N GLU A 63 8.89 -4.05 16.36
CA GLU A 63 8.42 -5.18 15.53
C GLU A 63 7.84 -4.63 14.23
N GLN A 64 8.34 -5.11 13.09
CA GLN A 64 7.83 -4.73 11.79
C GLN A 64 6.50 -5.44 11.52
N LEU A 65 5.42 -4.66 11.43
CA LEU A 65 4.07 -5.19 11.28
C LEU A 65 3.62 -5.26 9.82
N MET A 66 4.09 -4.33 8.98
CA MET A 66 3.59 -4.20 7.62
C MET A 66 4.61 -3.59 6.68
N LEU A 67 4.60 -4.06 5.43
CA LEU A 67 5.23 -3.43 4.28
C LEU A 67 4.18 -2.84 3.34
N LEU A 68 4.46 -1.65 2.83
CA LEU A 68 3.65 -0.93 1.86
C LEU A 68 4.49 -0.64 0.63
N PHE A 69 4.05 -1.13 -0.53
CA PHE A 69 4.73 -0.97 -1.81
C PHE A 69 3.89 -0.11 -2.75
N ARG A 70 4.54 0.72 -3.57
CA ARG A 70 3.88 1.51 -4.62
C ARG A 70 4.49 1.22 -5.99
N VAL A 71 3.71 0.58 -6.87
CA VAL A 71 4.08 0.28 -8.24
C VAL A 71 3.37 1.25 -9.18
N SER A 72 4.00 2.38 -9.45
CA SER A 72 3.44 3.45 -10.30
C SER A 72 3.37 3.08 -11.78
N ASN A 73 4.23 2.17 -12.24
CA ASN A 73 4.23 1.64 -13.59
C ASN A 73 4.23 0.10 -13.57
N PRO A 74 3.07 -0.58 -13.75
CA PRO A 74 2.99 -2.04 -13.72
C PRO A 74 3.71 -2.72 -14.90
N ARG A 75 4.13 -1.96 -15.93
CA ARG A 75 4.93 -2.48 -17.04
C ARG A 75 6.41 -2.63 -16.67
N ASP A 76 6.84 -2.03 -15.57
CA ASP A 76 8.17 -2.23 -15.03
C ASP A 76 8.22 -3.53 -14.23
N LEU A 77 8.60 -4.62 -14.90
CA LEU A 77 8.70 -5.94 -14.29
C LEU A 77 9.80 -6.00 -13.21
N SER A 78 10.77 -5.09 -13.22
CA SER A 78 11.80 -5.04 -12.18
C SER A 78 11.23 -4.53 -10.87
N ALA A 79 10.38 -3.50 -10.91
CA ALA A 79 9.65 -3.00 -9.74
C ALA A 79 8.72 -4.06 -9.15
N VAL A 80 7.96 -4.77 -10.00
CA VAL A 80 7.07 -5.85 -9.55
C VAL A 80 7.86 -7.00 -8.91
N ARG A 81 8.99 -7.38 -9.50
CA ARG A 81 9.86 -8.40 -8.93
C ARG A 81 10.46 -7.97 -7.59
N GLY A 82 10.88 -6.70 -7.47
CA GLY A 82 11.41 -6.12 -6.24
C GLY A 82 10.47 -6.32 -5.05
N VAL A 83 9.17 -6.12 -5.24
CA VAL A 83 8.13 -6.40 -4.23
C VAL A 83 8.25 -7.83 -3.68
N TYR A 84 8.32 -8.83 -4.54
CA TYR A 84 8.44 -10.23 -4.11
C TYR A 84 9.78 -10.52 -3.42
N ASP A 85 10.88 -9.99 -3.95
CA ASP A 85 12.21 -10.18 -3.39
C ASP A 85 12.29 -9.58 -1.97
N THR A 86 11.70 -8.39 -1.75
CA THR A 86 11.65 -7.73 -0.43
C THR A 86 10.71 -8.43 0.55
N ILE A 87 9.54 -8.89 0.10
CA ILE A 87 8.66 -9.73 0.94
C ILE A 87 9.38 -11.02 1.35
N ALA A 88 10.17 -11.63 0.46
CA ALA A 88 10.92 -12.85 0.76
C ALA A 88 12.08 -12.61 1.73
N ALA A 89 12.70 -11.43 1.71
CA ALA A 89 13.82 -11.04 2.55
C ALA A 89 13.40 -10.50 3.93
N ASN A 90 12.11 -10.21 4.13
CA ASN A 90 11.58 -9.61 5.36
C ASN A 90 10.66 -10.58 6.13
N GLU A 91 10.45 -10.29 7.42
CA GLU A 91 9.60 -11.10 8.32
C GLU A 91 8.25 -10.44 8.65
N ALA A 92 7.98 -9.26 8.10
CA ALA A 92 6.72 -8.56 8.32
C ALA A 92 5.52 -9.45 7.96
N PRO A 93 4.53 -9.57 8.85
CA PRO A 93 3.39 -10.47 8.66
C PRO A 93 2.41 -9.97 7.58
N LEU A 94 2.45 -8.69 7.23
CA LEU A 94 1.59 -8.08 6.20
C LEU A 94 2.43 -7.40 5.13
N ALA A 95 2.01 -7.55 3.87
CA ALA A 95 2.53 -6.75 2.77
C ALA A 95 1.38 -6.32 1.85
N TYR A 96 1.21 -5.02 1.68
CA TYR A 96 0.25 -4.47 0.72
C TYR A 96 0.97 -3.77 -0.42
N THR A 97 0.49 -3.98 -1.62
CA THR A 97 1.03 -3.38 -2.84
C THR A 97 -0.05 -2.60 -3.55
N PHE A 98 0.22 -1.32 -3.80
CA PHE A 98 -0.61 -0.43 -4.59
C PHE A 98 -0.09 -0.43 -6.02
N VAL A 99 -0.92 -0.85 -6.98
CA VAL A 99 -0.54 -0.98 -8.38
C VAL A 99 -1.40 -0.06 -9.23
N ASN A 100 -0.75 0.89 -9.90
CA ASN A 100 -1.43 1.85 -10.78
C ASN A 100 -2.01 1.15 -12.01
N GLN A 101 -3.31 1.29 -12.24
CA GLN A 101 -4.01 0.74 -13.39
C GLN A 101 -4.04 1.76 -14.53
N ILE A 102 -2.88 2.02 -15.13
CA ILE A 102 -2.72 2.98 -16.24
C ILE A 102 -3.81 2.87 -17.33
N PRO A 103 -4.25 1.66 -17.76
CA PRO A 103 -5.31 1.53 -18.76
C PRO A 103 -6.69 2.04 -18.34
N ASP A 104 -6.95 2.12 -17.03
CA ASP A 104 -8.26 2.45 -16.45
C ASP A 104 -8.42 3.95 -16.15
N GLY A 105 -7.35 4.72 -16.32
CA GLY A 105 -7.32 6.17 -16.14
C GLY A 105 -6.26 6.59 -15.13
N PRO A 106 -5.82 7.86 -15.16
CA PRO A 106 -4.93 8.39 -14.13
C PRO A 106 -5.61 8.32 -12.75
N GLY A 107 -4.87 7.86 -11.74
CA GLY A 107 -5.35 7.84 -10.35
C GLY A 107 -6.21 6.62 -9.97
N THR A 108 -6.29 5.59 -10.82
CA THR A 108 -6.89 4.29 -10.46
C THR A 108 -5.82 3.33 -9.98
N TRP A 109 -6.01 2.77 -8.78
CA TRP A 109 -5.05 1.87 -8.14
C TRP A 109 -5.76 0.61 -7.64
N ASP A 110 -5.17 -0.55 -7.93
CA ASP A 110 -5.54 -1.80 -7.28
C ASP A 110 -4.66 -2.03 -6.06
N ILE A 111 -5.27 -2.49 -4.96
CA ILE A 111 -4.61 -2.79 -3.71
C ILE A 111 -4.58 -4.30 -3.55
N PHE A 112 -3.39 -4.87 -3.43
CA PHE A 112 -3.19 -6.30 -3.23
C PHE A 112 -2.54 -6.58 -1.88
N HIS A 113 -3.06 -7.58 -1.17
CA HIS A 113 -2.35 -8.21 -0.07
C HIS A 113 -1.51 -9.35 -0.65
N MET A 114 -0.21 -9.32 -0.34
CA MET A 114 0.78 -10.25 -0.88
C MET A 114 1.47 -10.98 0.26
N SER A 115 1.87 -12.23 0.02
CA SER A 115 2.66 -12.99 0.98
C SER A 115 3.85 -13.68 0.34
N ARG A 116 4.80 -14.06 1.19
CA ARG A 116 6.01 -14.81 0.83
C ARG A 116 5.74 -16.15 0.15
N LEU A 117 4.57 -16.75 0.38
CA LEU A 117 4.15 -18.02 -0.24
C LEU A 117 3.42 -17.82 -1.58
N THR A 118 3.65 -16.70 -2.27
CA THR A 118 3.01 -16.33 -3.55
C THR A 118 1.50 -16.17 -3.47
N TYR A 119 0.93 -16.04 -2.26
CA TYR A 119 -0.47 -15.70 -2.11
C TYR A 119 -0.68 -14.23 -2.49
N LEU A 120 -1.65 -13.99 -3.37
CA LEU A 120 -2.06 -12.66 -3.79
C LEU A 120 -3.58 -12.59 -3.66
N ALA A 121 -4.06 -11.59 -2.92
CA ALA A 121 -5.49 -11.31 -2.79
C ALA A 121 -5.76 -9.84 -3.14
N HIS A 122 -6.67 -9.63 -4.07
CA HIS A 122 -7.17 -8.29 -4.40
C HIS A 122 -8.07 -7.78 -3.27
N CYS A 123 -7.66 -6.66 -2.67
CA CYS A 123 -8.31 -6.07 -1.50
C CYS A 123 -9.37 -5.06 -1.88
N ASN A 124 -8.97 -4.16 -2.77
CA ASN A 124 -9.78 -3.04 -3.15
C ASN A 124 -9.28 -2.44 -4.45
N ARG A 125 -10.15 -1.67 -5.08
CA ARG A 125 -9.80 -0.74 -6.15
C ARG A 125 -10.18 0.65 -5.68
N VAL A 126 -9.25 1.59 -5.80
CA VAL A 126 -9.50 2.99 -5.47
C VAL A 126 -9.31 3.82 -6.73
N SER A 127 -10.29 4.68 -6.99
CA SER A 127 -10.34 5.50 -8.20
C SER A 127 -10.48 6.96 -7.76
N GLY A 128 -9.54 7.79 -8.19
CA GLY A 128 -9.53 9.22 -7.88
C GLY A 128 -10.32 10.05 -8.90
N PRO A 129 -10.49 11.36 -8.62
CA PRO A 129 -11.15 12.30 -9.53
C PRO A 129 -10.58 12.23 -10.95
N GLY A 130 -11.40 11.84 -11.93
CA GLY A 130 -11.01 11.72 -13.34
C GLY A 130 -10.71 10.30 -13.82
N SER A 131 -10.96 9.29 -12.97
CA SER A 131 -11.00 7.89 -13.37
C SER A 131 -12.17 7.58 -14.30
N LYS A 132 -12.12 6.44 -15.03
CA LYS A 132 -13.27 5.97 -15.83
C LYS A 132 -14.53 5.69 -15.02
N ASP A 133 -14.39 5.48 -13.71
CA ASP A 133 -15.50 5.18 -12.80
C ASP A 133 -16.24 6.45 -12.34
N ASP A 134 -15.70 7.65 -12.60
CA ASP A 134 -16.32 8.95 -12.31
C ASP A 134 -17.19 9.50 -13.47
N ALA A 135 -17.31 8.77 -14.59
CA ALA A 135 -17.99 9.21 -15.82
C ALA A 135 -19.39 8.60 -16.01
#